data_AF-A0A3A6J8A6-F1
#
_entry.id   AF-A0A3A6J8A6-F1
#
_cell.length_a   1.000
_cell.length_b   1.000
_cell.length_c   1.000
_cell.angle_alpha   90.00
_cell.angle_beta   90.00
_cell.angle_gamma   90.00
#
_symmetry.space_group_name_H-M   'P 1'
#
loop_
_entity.id
_entity.type
_entity.pdbx_description
1 polymer ?
#
loop_
_entity_poly.entity_id
_entity_poly.type
_entity_poly.pdbx_seq_one_letter_code
_entity_poly.pdbx_strand_id
1 'polypeptide(L)'
;MSGKYVRVDDVMELINTSNRGTCDYFIVDQIEELCSSEKIYDVDAVVEQLENERKFWENAYDGNLGKEKARSYGHAIEIVKGGGVDVN
;
A
#
# COMPACT_ATOMS: atom_id res chain seq x y z
N MET A 1 10.38 -1.11 15.75
CA MET A 1 11.06 -1.57 14.52
C MET A 1 10.58 -0.68 13.38
N SER A 2 11.46 0.19 12.86
CA SER A 2 11.16 1.02 11.68
C SER A 2 11.41 0.14 10.45
N GLY A 3 10.34 -0.46 9.93
CA GLY A 3 10.37 -1.14 8.65
C GLY A 3 10.15 -0.11 7.55
N LYS A 4 10.89 -0.22 6.44
CA LYS A 4 10.63 0.53 5.21
C LYS A 4 9.86 -0.39 4.26
N TYR A 5 8.75 0.09 3.73
CA TYR A 5 8.00 -0.61 2.70
C TYR A 5 8.55 -0.24 1.33
N VAL A 6 8.55 -1.21 0.42
CA VAL A 6 8.97 -1.05 -0.97
C VAL A 6 7.89 -1.66 -1.84
N ARG A 7 7.52 -0.97 -2.92
CA ARG A 7 6.53 -1.48 -3.88
C ARG A 7 7.11 -2.67 -4.64
N VAL A 8 6.29 -3.68 -4.85
CA VAL A 8 6.67 -4.90 -5.59
C VAL A 8 7.14 -4.55 -7.01
N ASP A 9 6.45 -3.65 -7.70
CA ASP A 9 6.79 -3.24 -9.07
C ASP A 9 8.22 -2.69 -9.17
N ASP A 10 8.62 -1.85 -8.22
CA ASP A 10 9.95 -1.22 -8.19
C ASP A 10 11.06 -2.28 -7.98
N VAL A 11 10.76 -3.32 -7.18
CA VAL A 11 11.67 -4.47 -6.97
C VAL A 11 11.78 -5.29 -8.24
N MET A 12 10.65 -5.53 -8.92
CA MET A 12 10.63 -6.29 -10.17
C MET A 12 11.35 -5.56 -11.31
N GLU A 13 11.25 -4.22 -11.37
CA GLU A 13 12.00 -3.41 -12.34
C GLU A 13 13.52 -3.53 -12.11
N LEU A 14 13.97 -3.42 -10.85
CA LEU A 14 15.38 -3.61 -10.47
C LEU A 14 15.91 -5.01 -10.84
N ILE A 15 15.11 -6.04 -10.59
CA ILE A 15 15.46 -7.46 -10.84
C ILE A 15 15.49 -7.82 -12.33
N ASN A 16 14.73 -7.10 -13.17
CA ASN A 16 14.72 -7.30 -14.62
C ASN A 16 15.85 -6.56 -15.35
N THR A 17 16.69 -5.81 -14.63
CA THR A 17 17.93 -5.28 -15.20
C THR A 17 18.95 -6.41 -15.45
N SER A 18 19.62 -6.35 -16.60
CA SER A 18 20.28 -7.48 -17.28
C SER A 18 21.53 -8.10 -16.60
N ASN A 19 21.72 -7.95 -15.29
CA ASN A 19 22.97 -8.31 -14.60
C ASN A 19 22.85 -9.55 -13.69
N ARG A 20 22.14 -10.60 -14.14
CA ARG A 20 21.85 -11.78 -13.31
C ARG A 20 22.99 -12.78 -13.24
N GLY A 21 23.65 -12.86 -12.08
CA GLY A 21 24.59 -13.93 -11.69
C GLY A 21 23.90 -15.07 -10.93
N THR A 22 24.62 -16.14 -10.61
CA THR A 22 24.07 -17.37 -9.99
C THR A 22 23.58 -17.21 -8.54
N CYS A 23 23.96 -16.14 -7.83
CA CYS A 23 23.42 -15.81 -6.50
C CYS A 23 22.04 -15.12 -6.55
N ASP A 24 21.59 -14.66 -7.73
CA ASP A 24 20.35 -13.91 -7.87
C ASP A 24 19.09 -14.80 -7.80
N TYR A 25 19.19 -16.08 -8.19
CA TYR A 25 18.01 -16.98 -8.21
C TYR A 25 17.38 -17.19 -6.82
N PHE A 26 18.19 -17.32 -5.76
CA PHE A 26 17.64 -17.51 -4.41
C PHE A 26 16.92 -16.25 -3.89
N ILE A 27 17.41 -15.07 -4.23
CA ILE A 27 16.76 -13.80 -3.84
C ILE A 27 15.49 -13.59 -4.65
N VAL A 28 15.52 -13.91 -5.95
CA VAL A 28 14.36 -13.85 -6.84
C VAL A 28 13.26 -14.80 -6.37
N ASP A 29 13.57 -16.06 -6.07
CA ASP A 29 12.58 -17.05 -5.62
C ASP A 29 11.90 -16.63 -4.30
N GLN A 30 12.67 -16.09 -3.36
CA GLN A 30 12.14 -15.61 -2.07
C GLN A 30 11.26 -14.36 -2.21
N ILE A 31 11.61 -13.48 -3.16
CA ILE A 31 10.82 -12.29 -3.47
C ILE A 31 9.55 -12.69 -4.23
N GLU A 32 9.63 -13.61 -5.19
CA GLU A 32 8.46 -14.16 -5.88
C GLU A 32 7.51 -14.86 -4.89
N GLU A 33 8.03 -15.68 -3.97
CA GLU A 33 7.22 -16.29 -2.91
C GLU A 33 6.54 -15.25 -2.02
N LEU A 34 7.27 -14.20 -1.62
CA LEU A 34 6.70 -13.08 -0.89
C LEU A 34 5.61 -12.38 -1.70
N CYS A 35 5.85 -12.12 -2.99
CA CYS A 35 4.90 -11.43 -3.88
C CYS A 35 3.65 -12.24 -4.20
N SER A 36 3.79 -13.56 -4.28
CA SER A 36 2.68 -14.49 -4.43
C SER A 36 1.99 -14.85 -3.12
N SER A 37 2.52 -14.43 -1.97
CA SER A 37 1.90 -14.71 -0.68
C SER A 37 0.69 -13.81 -0.42
N GLU A 38 -0.31 -14.32 0.30
CA GLU A 38 -1.46 -13.54 0.80
C GLU A 38 -1.08 -12.37 1.74
N LYS A 39 0.22 -12.14 1.98
CA LYS A 39 0.74 -11.11 2.88
C LYS A 39 1.00 -9.78 2.19
N ILE A 40 0.89 -9.72 0.86
CA ILE A 40 0.98 -8.45 0.12
C ILE A 40 -0.43 -7.92 -0.14
N TYR A 41 -0.65 -6.69 0.31
CA TYR A 41 -1.89 -5.97 0.06
C TYR A 41 -1.80 -5.26 -1.29
N ASP A 42 -2.84 -5.43 -2.10
CA ASP A 42 -3.06 -4.59 -3.28
C ASP A 42 -3.40 -3.17 -2.78
N VAL A 43 -2.46 -2.25 -2.97
CA VAL A 43 -2.56 -0.87 -2.52
C VAL A 43 -3.74 -0.16 -3.19
N ASP A 44 -4.01 -0.43 -4.46
CA ASP A 44 -5.11 0.20 -5.20
C ASP A 44 -6.45 -0.30 -4.67
N ALA A 45 -6.58 -1.59 -4.40
CA ALA A 45 -7.78 -2.15 -3.76
C ALA A 45 -8.01 -1.59 -2.35
N VAL A 46 -6.95 -1.40 -1.56
CA VAL A 46 -7.05 -0.76 -0.22
C VAL A 46 -7.47 0.70 -0.34
N VAL A 47 -6.89 1.46 -1.28
CA VAL A 47 -7.27 2.85 -1.54
C VAL A 47 -8.74 2.94 -1.97
N GLU A 48 -9.20 2.06 -2.87
CA GLU A 48 -10.60 2.04 -3.33
C GLU A 48 -11.57 1.80 -2.16
N GLN A 49 -11.26 0.85 -1.27
CA GLN A 49 -12.06 0.61 -0.07
C GLN A 49 -12.11 1.85 0.85
N LEU A 50 -10.98 2.51 1.07
CA LEU A 50 -10.93 3.73 1.89
C LEU A 50 -11.69 4.90 1.25
N GLU A 51 -11.66 5.03 -0.07
CA GLU A 51 -12.45 6.03 -0.80
C GLU A 51 -13.96 5.77 -0.69
N ASN A 52 -14.37 4.50 -0.71
CA ASN A 52 -15.77 4.12 -0.51
C ASN A 52 -16.25 4.40 0.91
N GLU A 53 -15.45 4.06 1.92
CA GLU A 53 -15.71 4.43 3.32
C GLU A 53 -15.80 5.96 3.48
N ARG A 54 -14.86 6.71 2.91
CA ARG A 54 -14.90 8.18 2.93
C ARG A 54 -16.22 8.71 2.36
N LYS A 55 -16.64 8.23 1.19
CA LYS A 55 -17.92 8.65 0.55
C LYS A 55 -19.14 8.28 1.39
N PHE A 56 -19.10 7.13 2.07
CA PHE A 56 -20.15 6.74 3.02
C PHE A 56 -20.25 7.75 4.17
N TRP A 57 -19.12 8.10 4.79
CA TRP A 57 -19.09 9.04 5.91
C TRP A 57 -19.38 10.49 5.52
N GLU A 58 -19.04 10.93 4.30
CA GLU A 58 -19.45 12.24 3.77
C GLU A 58 -20.98 12.41 3.71
N ASN A 59 -21.72 11.30 3.57
CA ASN A 59 -23.19 11.27 3.50
C ASN A 59 -23.85 10.76 4.79
N ALA A 60 -23.11 10.66 5.90
CA ALA A 60 -23.66 10.16 7.16
C ALA A 60 -24.73 11.11 7.74
N TYR A 61 -25.73 10.53 8.42
CA TYR A 61 -26.82 11.27 9.04
C TYR A 61 -26.34 12.26 10.12
N ASP A 62 -25.37 11.84 10.93
CA ASP A 62 -24.64 12.75 11.82
C ASP A 62 -23.55 13.46 11.03
N GLY A 63 -23.83 14.71 10.63
CA GLY A 63 -22.92 15.48 9.80
C GLY A 63 -21.61 15.88 10.48
N ASN A 64 -21.52 15.91 11.81
CA ASN A 64 -20.27 16.22 12.50
C ASN A 64 -19.38 14.97 12.54
N LEU A 65 -19.95 13.83 12.95
CA LEU A 65 -19.25 12.56 12.93
C LEU A 65 -18.82 12.18 11.51
N GLY A 66 -19.70 12.38 10.53
CA GLY A 66 -19.44 12.12 9.12
C GLY A 66 -18.25 12.91 8.59
N LYS A 67 -18.19 14.22 8.87
CA LYS A 67 -17.06 15.09 8.46
C LYS A 67 -15.75 14.68 9.12
N GLU A 68 -15.76 14.35 10.41
CA GLU A 68 -14.57 13.92 11.14
C GLU A 68 -14.03 12.60 10.55
N LYS A 69 -14.91 11.62 10.36
CA LYS A 69 -14.55 10.33 9.75
C LYS A 69 -14.04 10.50 8.32
N ALA A 70 -14.74 11.27 7.48
CA ALA A 70 -14.30 11.52 6.10
C ALA A 70 -12.90 12.14 6.04
N ARG A 71 -12.57 13.05 6.96
CA ARG A 71 -11.22 13.62 7.08
C ARG A 71 -10.18 12.57 7.47
N SER A 72 -10.51 11.71 8.44
CA SER A 72 -9.63 10.62 8.87
C SER A 72 -9.36 9.60 7.75
N TYR A 73 -10.38 9.24 6.96
CA TYR A 73 -10.18 8.37 5.79
C TYR A 73 -9.38 9.06 4.68
N GLY A 74 -9.56 10.37 4.48
CA GLY A 74 -8.72 11.16 3.59
C GLY A 74 -7.23 11.07 3.98
N HIS A 75 -6.93 11.23 5.26
CA HIS A 75 -5.56 11.11 5.76
C HIS A 75 -5.03 9.67 5.68
N ALA A 76 -5.86 8.65 5.93
CA ALA A 76 -5.46 7.26 5.74
C ALA A 76 -5.10 6.95 4.28
N ILE A 77 -5.85 7.50 3.32
CA ILE A 77 -5.53 7.38 1.88
C ILE A 77 -4.18 8.01 1.57
N GLU A 78 -3.88 9.19 2.12
CA GLU A 78 -2.58 9.85 1.94
C GLU A 78 -1.44 9.01 2.48
N ILE A 79 -1.58 8.44 3.69
CA ILE A 79 -0.57 7.55 4.28
C ILE A 79 -0.34 6.31 3.42
N VAL A 80 -1.42 5.66 2.96
CA VAL A 80 -1.34 4.45 2.14
C VAL A 80 -0.68 4.74 0.79
N LYS A 81 -1.07 5.82 0.11
CA LYS A 81 -0.42 6.27 -1.14
C LYS A 81 1.04 6.68 -0.92
N GLY A 82 1.38 7.18 0.28
CA GLY A 82 2.74 7.51 0.71
C GLY A 82 3.57 6.32 1.17
N GLY A 83 3.08 5.07 1.04
CA GLY A 83 3.83 3.88 1.43
C GLY A 83 3.96 3.69 2.95
N GLY A 84 3.02 4.24 3.72
CA GLY A 84 2.98 4.11 5.19
C GLY A 84 3.91 5.07 5.93
N VAL A 85 4.53 6.03 5.24
CA VAL A 85 5.29 7.11 5.90
C VAL A 85 4.28 8.15 6.37
N ASP A 86 4.11 8.26 7.69
CA ASP A 86 3.34 9.34 8.30
C ASP A 86 4.01 10.68 7.96
N VAL A 87 3.28 11.54 7.24
CA VAL A 87 3.75 12.88 6.88
C VAL A 87 3.30 13.85 7.98
N ASN A 88 3.99 13.78 9.13
CA ASN A 88 3.86 14.74 10.22
C ASN A 88 5.14 15.58 10.34
#